data_AF-A0A3L6RIP1-F1
#
_entry.id   AF-A0A3L6RIP1-F1
#
_cell.length_a   1.000
_cell.length_b   1.000
_cell.length_c   1.000
_cell.angle_alpha   90.00
_cell.angle_beta   90.00
_cell.angle_gamma   90.00
#
_symmetry.space_group_name_H-M   'P 1'
#
loop_
_entity.id
_entity.type
_entity.pdbx_description
1 polymer ?
#
loop_
_entity_poly.entity_id
_entity_poly.type
_entity_poly.pdbx_seq_one_letter_code
_entity_poly.pdbx_strand_id
1 'polypeptide(L)' 'MALHNFIRESDLSDELFDMCGQNEDFVPSAGEASSQPQVHGQEKTDMNAFRDSIADALMNMG' A
#
# COMPACT_ATOMS: atom_id res chain seq x y z
N MET A 1 2.99 11.03 1.91
CA MET A 1 3.98 10.53 0.92
C MET A 1 3.59 9.10 0.59
N ALA A 2 3.68 8.70 -0.67
CA ALA A 2 3.38 7.31 -1.04
C ALA A 2 4.49 6.37 -0.54
N LEU A 3 4.15 5.10 -0.28
CA LEU A 3 5.08 4.10 0.26
C LEU A 3 6.35 3.97 -0.59
N HIS A 4 6.23 4.06 -1.92
CA HIS A 4 7.36 4.01 -2.84
C HIS A 4 8.33 5.20 -2.68
N ASN A 5 7.85 6.38 -2.28
CA ASN A 5 8.72 7.52 -1.99
C ASN A 5 9.49 7.28 -0.70
N PHE A 6 8.83 6.73 0.32
CA PHE A 6 9.49 6.40 1.58
C PHE A 6 10.61 5.37 1.39
N ILE A 7 10.36 4.31 0.61
CA ILE A 7 11.40 3.28 0.32
C ILE A 7 12.59 3.93 -0.41
N ARG A 8 12.33 4.77 -1.43
CA ARG A 8 13.38 5.47 -2.18
C ARG A 8 14.16 6.48 -1.32
N GLU A 9 13.49 7.17 -0.41
CA GLU A 9 14.10 8.21 0.44
C GLU A 9 14.81 7.61 1.68
N SER A 10 14.43 6.41 2.10
CA SER A 10 15.00 5.73 3.28
C SER A 10 16.27 4.93 2.99
N ASP A 11 16.72 4.89 1.73
CA ASP A 11 17.88 4.12 1.26
C ASP A 11 17.78 2.62 1.64
N LEU A 12 16.56 2.12 1.79
CA LEU A 12 16.30 0.69 1.95
C LEU A 12 16.59 0.03 0.60
N SER A 13 17.68 -0.72 0.54
CA SER A 13 18.00 -1.54 -0.63
C SER A 13 16.95 -2.64 -0.77
N ASP A 14 16.08 -2.53 -1.77
CA ASP A 14 15.11 -3.55 -2.15
C ASP A 14 15.31 -3.87 -3.63
N GLU A 15 16.03 -4.96 -3.88
CA GLU A 15 16.40 -5.41 -5.23
C GLU A 15 15.18 -5.66 -6.11
N LEU A 16 14.07 -6.14 -5.53
CA LEU A 16 12.83 -6.42 -6.26
C LEU A 16 12.13 -5.12 -6.67
N PHE A 17 12.18 -4.10 -5.81
CA PHE A 17 11.70 -2.76 -6.10
C PHE A 17 12.55 -2.08 -7.18
N ASP A 18 13.87 -2.21 -7.12
CA ASP A 18 14.79 -1.67 -8.12
C ASP A 18 14.56 -2.32 -9.50
N MET A 19 14.33 -3.62 -9.54
CA MET A 19 13.99 -4.33 -10.78
C MET A 19 12.67 -3.86 -11.39
N CYS A 20 11.66 -3.55 -10.57
CA CYS A 20 10.40 -2.96 -11.06
C CYS A 20 10.61 -1.58 -11.68
N GLY A 21 11.56 -0.79 -11.19
CA GLY A 21 11.89 0.53 -11.75
C GLY A 21 12.76 0.47 -13.01
N GLN A 22 13.60 -0.55 -13.13
CA GLN A 22 14.59 -0.68 -14.22
C GLN A 22 14.11 -1.53 -15.40
N ASN A 23 13.16 -2.44 -15.17
CA ASN A 23 12.65 -3.34 -16.19
C ASN A 23 11.11 -3.29 -16.23
N GLU A 24 10.58 -2.65 -17.25
CA GLU A 24 9.14 -2.44 -17.44
C GLU A 24 8.37 -3.76 -17.64
N ASP A 25 9.04 -4.82 -18.12
CA ASP A 25 8.47 -6.15 -18.31
C ASP A 25 8.66 -7.06 -17.09
N PHE A 26 9.33 -6.57 -16.04
CA PHE A 26 9.54 -7.36 -14.84
C PHE A 26 8.26 -7.46 -14.01
N VAL A 27 7.73 -8.67 -13.93
CA VAL A 27 6.64 -9.02 -13.03
C VAL A 27 7.23 -9.84 -11.88
N PRO A 28 7.33 -9.28 -10.65
CA PRO A 28 7.81 -10.04 -9.51
C PRO A 28 6.92 -11.26 -9.29
N SER A 29 7.56 -12.41 -9.05
CA SER A 29 6.84 -13.64 -8.76
C SER A 29 6.06 -13.47 -7.47
N ALA A 30 4.74 -13.69 -7.52
CA ALA A 30 3.85 -13.56 -6.36
C ALA A 30 4.17 -14.53 -5.19
N GLY A 31 5.18 -15.38 -5.33
CA GLY A 31 5.68 -16.25 -4.27
C GLY A 31 6.66 -15.58 -3.29
N GLU A 32 7.27 -14.45 -3.66
CA GLU A 32 8.24 -13.72 -2.80
C GLU A 32 7.66 -12.44 -2.19
N ALA A 33 6.65 -11.85 -2.84
CA ALA A 33 5.74 -10.93 -2.18
C ALA A 33 4.94 -11.75 -1.17
N SER A 34 5.33 -11.68 0.10
CA SER A 34 4.65 -12.21 1.29
C SER A 34 3.24 -12.74 0.98
N SER A 35 2.98 -13.99 1.38
CA SER A 35 1.66 -14.62 1.48
C SER A 35 0.69 -13.81 2.38
N GLN A 36 0.51 -12.53 2.09
CA GLN A 36 -0.65 -11.79 2.52
C GLN A 36 -1.74 -12.31 1.60
N PRO A 37 -2.73 -13.05 2.14
CA PRO A 37 -3.84 -13.48 1.32
C PRO A 37 -4.34 -12.24 0.60
N GLN A 38 -4.32 -12.28 -0.74
CA GLN A 38 -5.17 -11.40 -1.51
C GLN A 38 -6.57 -11.80 -1.09
N VAL A 39 -7.08 -11.14 -0.04
CA VAL A 39 -8.47 -11.20 0.34
C VAL A 39 -9.19 -10.45 -0.77
N HIS A 40 -9.36 -11.15 -1.89
CA HIS A 40 -10.30 -10.82 -2.94
C HIS A 40 -11.70 -11.19 -2.41
N GLY A 41 -12.05 -10.55 -1.30
CA GLY A 41 -13.16 -10.92 -0.43
C GLY A 41 -13.80 -9.65 0.10
N GLN A 42 -14.66 -9.07 -0.74
CA GLN A 42 -15.61 -8.02 -0.36
C GLN A 42 -14.99 -6.70 0.11
N GLU A 43 -14.26 -5.98 -0.75
CA GLU A 43 -14.12 -4.53 -0.55
C GLU A 43 -15.41 -3.82 -0.98
N LYS A 44 -16.46 -4.00 -0.19
CA LYS A 44 -17.55 -3.02 -0.07
C LYS A 44 -17.46 -2.33 1.29
N THR A 45 -16.26 -2.22 1.85
CA THR A 45 -16.04 -1.26 2.91
C THR A 45 -16.06 0.09 2.21
N ASP A 46 -17.19 0.79 2.32
CA ASP A 46 -17.32 2.14 1.79
C ASP A 46 -16.24 3.00 2.45
N MET A 47 -15.14 3.20 1.72
CA MET A 47 -14.00 3.98 2.20
C MET A 47 -14.42 5.40 2.56
N ASN A 48 -15.51 5.92 1.98
CA ASN A 48 -16.04 7.22 2.36
C ASN A 48 -16.65 7.16 3.76
N ALA A 49 -17.46 6.14 4.07
CA ALA A 49 -18.01 5.95 5.42
C ALA A 49 -16.90 5.76 6.48
N PHE A 50 -15.81 5.07 6.13
CA PHE A 50 -14.66 4.97 7.03
C PHE A 50 -13.96 6.33 7.25
N ARG A 51 -13.76 7.11 6.19
CA ARG A 51 -13.18 8.47 6.27
C ARG A 51 -14.06 9.41 7.09
N ASP A 52 -15.37 9.37 6.88
CA ASP A 52 -16.34 10.20 7.60
C ASP A 52 -16.32 9.87 9.10
N SER A 53 -16.21 8.59 9.48
CA SER A 53 -16.11 8.19 10.88
C SER A 53 -14.88 8.77 11.60
N ILE A 54 -13.75 8.93 10.88
CA ILE A 54 -12.54 9.55 11.42
C ILE A 54 -12.75 11.07 11.55
N ALA A 55 -13.35 11.70 10.55
CA ALA A 55 -13.62 13.13 10.58
C ALA A 55 -14.56 13.50 11.74
N ASP A 56 -15.65 12.76 11.92
CA ASP A 56 -16.60 12.98 13.02
C ASP A 56 -15.95 12.78 14.39
N ALA A 57 -15.11 11.74 14.54
CA ALA A 57 -14.38 11.51 15.79
C ALA A 57 -13.42 12.64 16.13
N LEU A 58 -12.73 13.22 15.13
CA LEU A 58 -11.82 14.35 15.32
C LEU A 58 -12.57 15.66 15.60
N MET A 59 -13.69 15.89 14.92
CA MET A 59 -14.50 17.11 15.08
C MET A 59 -15.28 17.13 16.39
N ASN A 60 -15.67 15.96 16.92
CA ASN A 60 -16.33 15.84 18.23
C ASN A 60 -15.34 15.75 19.40
N MET A 61 -14.04 15.88 19.16
CA MET A 61 -12.99 15.88 20.19
C MET A 61 -12.65 17.30 20.70
N GLY A 62 -13.46 18.30 20.37
CA GLY A 62 -13.37 19.69 20.85
C GLY A 62 -14.68 20.18 21.44
#